data_AF-A0A923Z6C6-F1
#
_entry.id   AF-A0A923Z6C6-F1
#
_cell.length_a   1.000
_cell.length_b   1.000
_cell.length_c   1.000
_cell.angle_alpha   90.00
_cell.angle_beta   90.00
_cell.angle_gamma   90.00
#
_symmetry.space_group_name_H-M   'P 1'
#
loop_
_entity.id
_entity.type
_entity.pdbx_description
1 polymer ?
#
loop_
_entity_poly.entity_id
_entity_poly.type
_entity_poly.pdbx_seq_one_letter_code
_entity_poly.pdbx_strand_id
1 'polypeptide(L)'
;MDDGHNGNTPFMPAIANQCDHAPSPDLGTLERMPKWLIIVPLTLQWLYLSLRFGGATVPSAANPAITAGGLVGEGKLEYFAQMGPLARGVTATSVGIRVDHAASDADRFESAMRAGGLTFPIIVKPDLGMCGYGVCRIDSPAALRAYAQAFPDGEVMVMQRYLPEEGEAGIFYVRDPRTGRGRITGLALRYFPRVVGDGRRTVLELMHADPRARRLIKQAAHQCVADPNFVPAAGQPVRLSTIGSTRVGGLYLNGGHLVTPALTAAIDAIARDMGEFHFGRFDVRFASTQALEQGKGFTIMEVNGAGSEAIEAWDPAIGILSGLRIVFAKQRLLFEIGAANR
;
A
#
# COMPACT_ATOMS: atom_id res chain seq x y z
N MET A 1 25.43 21.29 -41.84
CA MET A 1 24.60 22.47 -41.55
C MET A 1 23.16 22.00 -41.75
N ASP A 2 22.64 21.04 -40.99
CA ASP A 2 22.39 21.02 -39.53
C ASP A 2 21.94 22.37 -38.99
N ASP A 3 20.61 22.51 -38.89
CA ASP A 3 19.85 22.68 -37.63
C ASP A 3 18.35 22.59 -38.02
N GLY A 4 17.51 21.69 -37.52
CA GLY A 4 17.47 21.07 -36.19
C GLY A 4 16.19 21.52 -35.46
N HIS A 5 15.01 21.17 -35.99
CA HIS A 5 13.73 21.38 -35.32
C HIS A 5 13.55 20.31 -34.22
N ASN A 6 13.70 20.71 -32.96
CA ASN A 6 13.21 20.00 -31.76
C ASN A 6 12.43 21.06 -30.93
N GLY A 7 11.17 20.90 -30.52
CA GLY A 7 10.55 19.69 -30.00
C GLY A 7 10.73 19.63 -28.48
N ASN A 8 9.87 20.32 -27.71
CA ASN A 8 9.60 19.98 -26.30
C ASN A 8 8.41 20.78 -25.73
N THR A 9 7.19 20.34 -26.06
CA THR A 9 6.01 20.58 -25.19
C THR A 9 6.00 19.48 -24.13
N PRO A 10 5.96 19.81 -22.82
CA PRO A 10 5.91 18.81 -21.79
C PRO A 10 4.56 18.11 -21.83
N PHE A 11 4.59 16.82 -22.18
CA PHE A 11 3.48 15.89 -22.01
C PHE A 11 3.15 15.82 -20.51
N MET A 12 2.12 16.53 -20.06
CA MET A 12 1.52 16.30 -18.74
C MET A 12 0.73 14.98 -18.82
N PRO A 13 1.06 13.94 -18.04
CA PRO A 13 0.28 12.73 -18.03
C PRO A 13 -1.09 13.02 -17.39
N ALA A 14 -2.13 12.52 -18.06
CA ALA A 14 -3.55 12.65 -17.75
C ALA A 14 -3.98 11.93 -16.44
N ILE A 15 -3.35 12.29 -15.32
CA ILE A 15 -3.90 12.08 -13.95
C ILE A 15 -4.68 13.33 -13.51
N ALA A 16 -4.57 14.43 -14.28
CA ALA A 16 -5.18 15.73 -13.96
C ALA A 16 -6.71 15.77 -14.15
N ASN A 17 -7.32 14.93 -15.00
CA ASN A 17 -8.71 15.14 -15.40
C ASN A 17 -9.79 14.50 -14.49
N GLN A 18 -9.49 14.18 -13.23
CA GLN A 18 -10.54 13.81 -12.25
C GLN A 18 -10.16 14.06 -10.78
N CYS A 19 -9.24 15.00 -10.51
CA CYS A 19 -8.91 15.48 -9.16
C CYS A 19 -8.91 17.02 -9.12
N ASP A 20 -9.90 17.67 -9.75
CA ASP A 20 -10.10 19.14 -9.69
C ASP A 20 -10.56 19.63 -8.30
N HIS A 21 -10.79 18.72 -7.37
CA HIS A 21 -10.88 19.05 -5.96
C HIS A 21 -9.63 18.56 -5.25
N ALA A 22 -8.79 19.51 -4.84
CA ALA A 22 -7.84 19.26 -3.77
C ALA A 22 -8.64 18.62 -2.62
N PRO A 23 -8.37 17.36 -2.27
CA PRO A 23 -9.14 16.70 -1.23
C PRO A 23 -9.00 17.50 0.06
N SER A 24 -10.10 17.62 0.80
CA SER A 24 -10.15 18.46 1.99
C SER A 24 -8.97 18.16 2.92
N PRO A 25 -8.29 19.21 3.46
CA PRO A 25 -7.25 19.03 4.47
C PRO A 25 -7.81 18.44 5.78
N ASP A 26 -9.14 18.35 5.91
CA ASP A 26 -9.79 17.86 7.12
C ASP A 26 -9.62 16.35 7.31
N LEU A 27 -9.38 16.00 8.57
CA LEU A 27 -9.32 14.63 9.03
C LEU A 27 -10.72 14.03 9.06
N GLY A 28 -10.88 12.83 8.51
CA GLY A 28 -12.12 12.08 8.59
C GLY A 28 -12.55 11.82 10.04
N THR A 29 -13.84 11.58 10.27
CA THR A 29 -14.36 11.38 11.63
C THR A 29 -13.74 10.17 12.30
N LEU A 30 -13.64 9.03 11.60
CA LEU A 30 -12.94 7.85 12.10
C LEU A 30 -11.46 8.13 12.40
N GLU A 31 -10.79 8.91 11.54
CA GLU A 31 -9.38 9.28 11.74
C GLU A 31 -9.12 10.10 13.01
N ARG A 32 -10.12 10.83 13.51
CA ARG A 32 -10.03 11.65 14.73
C ARG A 32 -10.44 10.88 16.00
N MET A 33 -11.16 9.78 15.85
CA MET A 33 -11.69 9.06 17.00
C MET A 33 -10.57 8.40 17.82
N PRO A 34 -10.69 8.40 19.16
CA PRO A 34 -9.88 7.54 20.00
C PRO A 34 -9.94 6.09 19.52
N LYS A 35 -8.77 5.46 19.33
CA LYS A 35 -8.67 4.10 18.76
C LYS A 35 -9.52 3.08 19.51
N TRP A 36 -9.65 3.20 20.83
CA TRP A 36 -10.44 2.27 21.63
C TRP A 36 -11.94 2.29 21.28
N LEU A 37 -12.50 3.44 20.86
CA LEU A 37 -13.89 3.53 20.42
C LEU A 37 -14.15 2.80 19.10
N ILE A 38 -13.12 2.64 18.28
CA ILE A 38 -13.18 1.84 17.05
C ILE A 38 -12.94 0.36 17.41
N ILE A 39 -11.99 0.06 18.28
CA ILE A 39 -11.61 -1.32 18.60
C ILE A 39 -12.71 -2.07 19.35
N VAL A 40 -13.38 -1.46 20.34
CA VAL A 40 -14.44 -2.13 21.14
C VAL A 40 -15.53 -2.78 20.27
N PRO A 41 -16.21 -2.07 19.35
CA PRO A 41 -17.23 -2.68 18.51
C PRO A 41 -16.67 -3.81 17.61
N LEU A 42 -15.44 -3.66 17.11
CA LEU A 42 -14.75 -4.68 16.31
C LEU A 42 -14.46 -5.94 17.13
N THR A 43 -14.02 -5.79 18.38
CA THR A 43 -13.77 -6.89 19.30
C THR A 43 -15.06 -7.62 19.67
N LEU A 44 -16.14 -6.89 19.97
CA LEU A 44 -17.44 -7.50 20.27
C LEU A 44 -17.96 -8.35 19.11
N GLN A 45 -17.85 -7.85 17.88
CA GLN A 45 -18.22 -8.64 16.71
C GLN A 45 -17.31 -9.87 16.54
N TRP A 46 -16.00 -9.73 16.74
CA TRP A 46 -15.07 -10.86 16.66
C TRP A 46 -15.43 -11.96 17.67
N LEU A 47 -15.73 -11.60 18.92
CA LEU A 47 -16.15 -12.55 19.95
C LEU A 47 -17.45 -13.26 19.56
N TYR A 48 -18.45 -12.51 19.07
CA TYR A 48 -19.70 -13.10 18.58
C TYR A 48 -19.47 -14.09 17.43
N LEU A 49 -18.65 -13.73 16.44
CA LEU A 49 -18.31 -14.61 15.32
C LEU A 49 -17.49 -15.82 15.77
N SER A 50 -16.60 -15.65 16.74
CA SER A 50 -15.83 -16.73 17.34
C SER A 50 -16.73 -17.80 17.97
N LEU A 51 -17.79 -17.37 18.68
CA LEU A 51 -18.79 -18.28 19.23
C LEU A 51 -19.61 -18.96 18.11
N ARG A 52 -20.03 -18.19 17.10
CA ARG A 52 -20.84 -18.69 15.98
C ARG A 52 -20.12 -19.72 15.10
N PHE A 53 -18.83 -19.51 14.83
CA PHE A 53 -18.02 -20.35 13.94
C PHE A 53 -17.12 -21.35 14.70
N GLY A 54 -17.21 -21.38 16.03
CA GLY A 54 -16.54 -22.39 16.86
C GLY A 54 -15.02 -22.21 16.97
N GLY A 55 -14.53 -20.97 17.02
CA GLY A 55 -13.12 -20.68 17.28
C GLY A 55 -12.71 -19.24 16.96
N ALA A 56 -11.88 -18.64 17.82
CA ALA A 56 -11.35 -17.29 17.61
C ALA A 56 -10.26 -17.21 16.53
N THR A 57 -9.66 -18.35 16.18
CA THR A 57 -8.61 -18.50 15.17
C THR A 57 -9.15 -18.94 13.81
N VAL A 58 -10.46 -19.14 13.63
CA VAL A 58 -11.04 -19.53 12.33
C VAL A 58 -10.56 -18.65 11.17
N PRO A 59 -10.41 -17.33 11.32
CA PRO A 59 -9.82 -16.47 10.28
C PRO A 59 -8.42 -16.86 9.79
N SER A 60 -7.62 -17.59 10.57
CA SER A 60 -6.28 -18.00 10.14
C SER A 60 -6.29 -19.09 9.07
N ALA A 61 -7.45 -19.69 8.77
CA ALA A 61 -7.63 -20.61 7.67
C ALA A 61 -8.04 -19.90 6.35
N ALA A 62 -8.20 -18.57 6.35
CA ALA A 62 -8.71 -17.86 5.19
C ALA A 62 -7.83 -18.01 3.93
N ASN A 63 -6.50 -18.09 4.09
CA ASN A 63 -5.56 -18.36 3.01
C ASN A 63 -4.66 -19.54 3.42
N PRO A 64 -5.04 -20.80 3.16
CA PRO A 64 -4.36 -21.99 3.70
C PRO A 64 -2.85 -22.07 3.46
N ALA A 65 -2.36 -21.50 2.36
CA ALA A 65 -0.95 -21.52 1.99
C ALA A 65 -0.11 -20.37 2.61
N ILE A 66 -0.73 -19.43 3.32
CA ILE A 66 -0.07 -18.28 3.95
C ILE A 66 -0.03 -18.48 5.47
N THR A 67 1.08 -18.10 6.10
CA THR A 67 1.29 -18.08 7.55
C THR A 67 0.12 -17.40 8.26
N ALA A 68 -0.53 -18.16 9.14
CA ALA A 68 -1.75 -17.76 9.85
C ALA A 68 -2.85 -17.15 8.94
N GLY A 69 -2.96 -17.59 7.68
CA GLY A 69 -3.92 -17.06 6.71
C GLY A 69 -3.66 -15.60 6.31
N GLY A 70 -2.49 -15.07 6.66
CA GLY A 70 -2.15 -13.66 6.55
C GLY A 70 -2.81 -12.79 7.61
N LEU A 71 -3.14 -13.38 8.77
CA LEU A 71 -3.69 -12.65 9.91
C LEU A 71 -2.59 -11.93 10.70
N VAL A 72 -1.45 -12.61 10.88
CA VAL A 72 -0.27 -12.08 11.59
C VAL A 72 0.96 -12.96 11.29
N GLY A 73 2.12 -12.31 11.17
CA GLY A 73 3.43 -12.97 11.14
C GLY A 73 3.90 -13.39 9.75
N GLU A 74 3.14 -13.10 8.70
CA GLU A 74 3.50 -13.42 7.33
C GLU A 74 4.51 -12.41 6.72
N GLY A 75 5.39 -12.91 5.88
CA GLY A 75 6.35 -12.10 5.12
C GLY A 75 5.79 -11.59 3.79
N LYS A 76 6.29 -10.47 3.28
CA LYS A 76 5.91 -9.95 1.95
C LYS A 76 6.31 -10.91 0.84
N LEU A 77 7.47 -11.54 0.97
CA LEU A 77 7.98 -12.52 0.01
C LEU A 77 7.15 -13.81 -0.01
N GLU A 78 6.43 -14.13 1.06
CA GLU A 78 5.58 -15.32 1.15
C GLU A 78 4.44 -15.27 0.12
N TYR A 79 3.80 -14.11 -0.04
CA TYR A 79 2.80 -13.92 -1.09
C TYR A 79 3.42 -14.00 -2.49
N PHE A 80 4.60 -13.41 -2.69
CA PHE A 80 5.28 -13.42 -3.99
C PHE A 80 5.77 -14.82 -4.38
N ALA A 81 6.08 -15.67 -3.41
CA ALA A 81 6.44 -17.07 -3.64
C ALA A 81 5.28 -17.88 -4.23
N GLN A 82 4.04 -17.53 -3.92
CA GLN A 82 2.84 -18.19 -4.45
C GLN A 82 2.45 -17.73 -5.86
N MET A 83 3.00 -16.61 -6.33
CA MET A 83 2.63 -16.05 -7.63
C MET A 83 3.15 -16.92 -8.78
N GLY A 84 2.23 -17.38 -9.63
CA GLY A 84 2.51 -17.90 -10.95
C GLY A 84 2.91 -16.82 -11.97
N PRO A 85 3.02 -17.18 -13.27
CA PRO A 85 3.51 -16.27 -14.30
C PRO A 85 2.66 -15.01 -14.48
N LEU A 86 1.34 -15.11 -14.34
CA LEU A 86 0.43 -13.97 -14.52
C LEU A 86 0.61 -12.96 -13.39
N ALA A 87 0.52 -13.41 -12.14
CA ALA A 87 0.65 -12.56 -10.97
C ALA A 87 2.06 -11.95 -10.88
N ARG A 88 3.11 -12.72 -11.19
CA ARG A 88 4.48 -12.16 -11.25
C ARG A 88 4.65 -11.13 -12.36
N GLY A 89 4.03 -11.34 -13.52
CA GLY A 89 4.12 -10.41 -14.66
C GLY A 89 3.57 -9.02 -14.37
N VAL A 90 2.67 -8.90 -13.39
CA VAL A 90 2.08 -7.62 -12.94
C VAL A 90 2.56 -7.18 -11.55
N THR A 91 3.58 -7.82 -10.99
CA THR A 91 4.15 -7.49 -9.68
C THR A 91 5.50 -6.82 -9.83
N ALA A 92 5.79 -5.84 -8.97
CA ALA A 92 7.09 -5.17 -8.95
C ALA A 92 8.19 -6.15 -8.58
N THR A 93 9.17 -6.30 -9.49
CA THR A 93 10.37 -7.10 -9.28
C THR A 93 10.97 -6.82 -7.91
N SER A 94 11.26 -7.88 -7.17
CA SER A 94 11.81 -7.81 -5.83
C SER A 94 12.81 -8.93 -5.57
N VAL A 95 13.82 -8.63 -4.74
CA VAL A 95 14.83 -9.56 -4.27
C VAL A 95 14.87 -9.51 -2.75
N GLY A 96 14.73 -10.67 -2.11
CA GLY A 96 14.95 -10.85 -0.68
C GLY A 96 16.40 -11.20 -0.40
N ILE A 97 17.00 -10.53 0.59
CA ILE A 97 18.36 -10.83 1.05
C ILE A 97 18.41 -10.77 2.58
N ARG A 98 18.91 -11.85 3.19
CA ARG A 98 19.16 -11.87 4.63
C ARG A 98 20.40 -11.06 4.95
N VAL A 99 20.25 -10.05 5.80
CA VAL A 99 21.36 -9.23 6.29
C VAL A 99 22.19 -10.06 7.26
N ASP A 100 23.51 -10.00 7.07
CA ASP A 100 24.50 -10.67 7.89
C ASP A 100 25.67 -9.70 8.01
N HIS A 101 25.81 -9.06 9.17
CA HIS A 101 26.86 -8.07 9.41
C HIS A 101 28.25 -8.68 9.55
N ALA A 102 28.35 -10.00 9.79
CA ALA A 102 29.63 -10.71 9.84
C ALA A 102 30.15 -11.03 8.42
N ALA A 103 29.26 -11.12 7.44
CA ALA A 103 29.63 -11.26 6.04
C ALA A 103 30.19 -9.92 5.50
N SER A 104 31.53 -9.85 5.36
CA SER A 104 32.28 -8.67 4.91
C SER A 104 32.16 -8.34 3.41
N ASP A 105 31.04 -8.66 2.77
CA ASP A 105 30.90 -8.53 1.32
C ASP A 105 30.11 -7.26 0.97
N ALA A 106 30.84 -6.15 0.81
CA ALA A 106 30.29 -4.83 0.49
C ALA A 106 29.47 -4.81 -0.82
N ASP A 107 29.73 -5.76 -1.73
CA ASP A 107 29.12 -5.83 -3.07
C ASP A 107 27.99 -6.84 -3.17
N ARG A 108 27.69 -7.58 -2.09
CA ARG A 108 26.66 -8.63 -2.09
C ARG A 108 25.27 -8.09 -2.43
N PHE A 109 24.90 -6.94 -1.87
CA PHE A 109 23.58 -6.32 -2.11
C PHE A 109 23.43 -5.87 -3.57
N GLU A 110 24.45 -5.22 -4.12
CA GLU A 110 24.46 -4.77 -5.52
C GLU A 110 24.47 -5.97 -6.49
N SER A 111 25.18 -7.04 -6.14
CA SER A 111 25.20 -8.27 -6.93
C SER A 111 23.84 -8.98 -6.92
N ALA A 112 23.16 -9.03 -5.76
CA ALA A 112 21.80 -9.53 -5.65
C ALA A 112 20.79 -8.68 -6.46
N MET A 113 20.96 -7.35 -6.46
CA MET A 113 20.17 -6.45 -7.32
C MET A 113 20.37 -6.76 -8.80
N ARG A 114 21.63 -6.87 -9.25
CA ARG A 114 21.96 -7.19 -10.66
C ARG A 114 21.38 -8.53 -11.09
N ALA A 115 21.51 -9.56 -10.25
CA ALA A 115 20.95 -10.88 -10.51
C ALA A 115 19.41 -10.87 -10.59
N GLY A 116 18.76 -10.01 -9.82
CA GLY A 116 17.31 -9.80 -9.86
C GLY A 116 16.83 -8.77 -10.90
N GLY A 117 17.71 -8.19 -11.71
CA GLY A 117 17.35 -7.17 -12.71
C GLY A 117 16.89 -5.84 -12.10
N LEU A 118 17.34 -5.51 -10.90
CA LEU A 118 17.02 -4.25 -10.23
C LEU A 118 18.06 -3.17 -10.54
N THR A 119 17.58 -1.95 -10.73
CA THR A 119 18.39 -0.74 -10.92
C THR A 119 17.87 0.37 -10.00
N PHE A 120 18.73 1.32 -9.64
CA PHE A 120 18.31 2.48 -8.84
C PHE A 120 17.39 3.41 -9.65
N PRO A 121 16.42 4.07 -9.00
CA PRO A 121 16.09 3.97 -7.58
C PRO A 121 15.31 2.68 -7.22
N ILE A 122 15.49 2.20 -5.99
CA ILE A 122 14.73 1.08 -5.42
C ILE A 122 14.02 1.48 -4.13
N ILE A 123 13.04 0.68 -3.74
CA ILE A 123 12.49 0.65 -2.38
C ILE A 123 13.18 -0.48 -1.63
N VAL A 124 13.71 -0.18 -0.45
CA VAL A 124 14.11 -1.18 0.54
C VAL A 124 13.07 -1.22 1.65
N LYS A 125 12.74 -2.43 2.13
CA LYS A 125 11.79 -2.63 3.22
C LYS A 125 12.06 -3.95 3.96
N PRO A 126 11.72 -4.07 5.25
CA PRO A 126 11.71 -5.36 5.92
C PRO A 126 10.70 -6.32 5.27
N ASP A 127 11.06 -7.60 5.17
CA ASP A 127 10.11 -8.65 4.76
C ASP A 127 8.95 -8.74 5.77
N LEU A 128 9.30 -8.92 7.04
CA LEU A 128 8.40 -8.79 8.18
C LEU A 128 8.38 -7.34 8.66
N GLY A 129 7.28 -6.63 8.38
CA GLY A 129 7.17 -5.23 8.79
C GLY A 129 5.78 -4.70 8.55
N MET A 130 5.34 -3.82 9.45
CA MET A 130 4.01 -3.20 9.40
C MET A 130 4.14 -1.70 9.20
N CYS A 131 3.07 -1.06 8.72
CA CYS A 131 2.89 0.39 8.80
C CYS A 131 3.89 1.25 8.00
N GLY A 132 4.70 0.65 7.12
CA GLY A 132 5.75 1.35 6.40
C GLY A 132 7.00 1.65 7.22
N TYR A 133 7.16 1.06 8.41
CA TYR A 133 8.42 1.17 9.16
C TYR A 133 9.57 0.50 8.39
N GLY A 134 10.71 1.18 8.31
CA GLY A 134 11.86 0.72 7.53
C GLY A 134 11.67 0.80 6.01
N VAL A 135 10.59 1.38 5.50
CA VAL A 135 10.45 1.57 4.05
C VAL A 135 11.21 2.82 3.63
N CYS A 136 12.25 2.64 2.80
CA CYS A 136 13.09 3.74 2.31
C CYS A 136 13.24 3.67 0.79
N ARG A 137 13.24 4.84 0.14
CA ARG A 137 13.72 4.96 -1.24
C ARG A 137 15.24 5.12 -1.21
N ILE A 138 15.92 4.34 -2.03
CA ILE A 138 17.37 4.33 -2.14
C ILE A 138 17.72 4.67 -3.58
N ASP A 139 18.48 5.75 -3.76
CA ASP A 139 18.88 6.27 -5.06
C ASP A 139 20.34 5.95 -5.42
N SER A 140 21.13 5.39 -4.49
CA SER A 140 22.55 5.12 -4.72
C SER A 140 23.08 3.90 -3.96
N PRO A 141 24.20 3.30 -4.44
CA PRO A 141 24.92 2.26 -3.72
C PRO A 141 25.33 2.63 -2.29
N ALA A 142 25.78 3.87 -2.08
CA ALA A 142 26.21 4.35 -0.77
C ALA A 142 25.03 4.39 0.22
N ALA A 143 23.87 4.86 -0.23
CA ALA A 143 22.65 4.86 0.58
C ALA A 143 22.17 3.43 0.88
N LEU A 144 22.30 2.49 -0.07
CA LEU A 144 21.98 1.08 0.17
C LEU A 144 22.84 0.47 1.27
N ARG A 145 24.17 0.71 1.23
CA ARG A 145 25.10 0.23 2.26
C ARG A 145 24.79 0.83 3.63
N ALA A 146 24.53 2.13 3.71
CA ALA A 146 24.15 2.79 4.95
C ALA A 146 22.85 2.24 5.54
N TYR A 147 21.84 2.01 4.69
CA TYR A 147 20.59 1.39 5.12
C TYR A 147 20.81 -0.05 5.62
N ALA A 148 21.57 -0.86 4.87
CA ALA A 148 21.86 -2.24 5.24
C ALA A 148 22.60 -2.35 6.59
N GLN A 149 23.57 -1.46 6.86
CA GLN A 149 24.29 -1.41 8.14
C GLN A 149 23.38 -1.07 9.33
N ALA A 150 22.36 -0.24 9.13
CA ALA A 150 21.38 0.09 10.16
C ALA A 150 20.25 -0.95 10.28
N PHE A 151 20.15 -1.88 9.32
CA PHE A 151 19.11 -2.91 9.30
C PHE A 151 19.41 -4.00 10.35
N PRO A 152 18.38 -4.58 11.01
CA PRO A 152 18.60 -5.62 12.00
C PRO A 152 19.36 -6.83 11.45
N ASP A 153 20.34 -7.32 12.21
CA ASP A 153 21.14 -8.49 11.84
C ASP A 153 20.27 -9.75 11.76
N GLY A 154 20.55 -10.62 10.79
CA GLY A 154 19.83 -11.88 10.60
C GLY A 154 18.44 -11.74 9.96
N GLU A 155 17.90 -10.53 9.83
CA GLU A 155 16.60 -10.28 9.24
C GLU A 155 16.65 -10.18 7.70
N VAL A 156 15.49 -10.37 7.05
CA VAL A 156 15.37 -10.30 5.58
C VAL A 156 15.00 -8.88 5.14
N MET A 157 15.88 -8.28 4.36
CA MET A 157 15.65 -7.04 3.62
C MET A 157 15.11 -7.37 2.22
N VAL A 158 14.04 -6.70 1.82
CA VAL A 158 13.47 -6.78 0.47
C VAL A 158 13.87 -5.53 -0.30
N MET A 159 14.59 -5.72 -1.40
CA MET A 159 14.88 -4.70 -2.40
C MET A 159 13.86 -4.84 -3.53
N GLN A 160 13.11 -3.79 -3.85
CA GLN A 160 12.03 -3.81 -4.82
C GLN A 160 12.15 -2.64 -5.80
N ARG A 161 11.80 -2.87 -7.07
CA ARG A 161 11.73 -1.80 -8.09
C ARG A 161 10.90 -0.63 -7.59
N TYR A 162 11.44 0.59 -7.69
CA TYR A 162 10.67 1.80 -7.40
C TYR A 162 9.59 2.01 -8.48
N LEU A 163 8.38 2.36 -8.02
CA LEU A 163 7.22 2.62 -8.86
C LEU A 163 6.91 4.12 -8.78
N PRO A 164 7.19 4.91 -9.84
CA PRO A 164 7.08 6.37 -9.79
C PRO A 164 5.64 6.88 -9.93
N GLU A 165 4.68 6.02 -10.26
CA GLU A 165 3.29 6.40 -10.49
C GLU A 165 2.68 7.10 -9.27
N GLU A 166 1.96 8.19 -9.51
CA GLU A 166 1.26 8.94 -8.46
C GLU A 166 0.05 8.19 -7.91
N GLY A 167 -0.62 7.37 -8.74
CA GLY A 167 -1.78 6.59 -8.33
C GLY A 167 -1.39 5.43 -7.42
N GLU A 168 -2.03 5.36 -6.25
CA GLU A 168 -1.99 4.18 -5.35
C GLU A 168 -3.42 3.70 -5.08
N ALA A 169 -3.65 2.40 -5.19
CA ALA A 169 -4.92 1.80 -4.78
C ALA A 169 -4.70 0.55 -3.93
N GLY A 170 -5.52 0.39 -2.90
CA GLY A 170 -5.70 -0.89 -2.22
C GLY A 170 -7.00 -1.54 -2.68
N ILE A 171 -6.90 -2.72 -3.30
CA ILE A 171 -8.02 -3.44 -3.89
C ILE A 171 -8.29 -4.69 -3.04
N PHE A 172 -9.40 -4.67 -2.31
CA PHE A 172 -9.79 -5.75 -1.42
C PHE A 172 -10.54 -6.83 -2.18
N TYR A 173 -9.98 -8.03 -2.25
CA TYR A 173 -10.51 -9.16 -2.97
C TYR A 173 -10.92 -10.28 -2.02
N VAL A 174 -12.01 -10.97 -2.37
CA VAL A 174 -12.45 -12.20 -1.70
C VAL A 174 -12.86 -13.25 -2.72
N ARG A 175 -12.60 -14.53 -2.43
CA ARG A 175 -13.04 -15.69 -3.21
C ARG A 175 -13.68 -16.73 -2.29
N ASP A 176 -14.95 -17.02 -2.52
CA ASP A 176 -15.64 -18.07 -1.77
C ASP A 176 -15.06 -19.44 -2.15
N PRO A 177 -14.47 -20.20 -1.21
CA PRO A 177 -13.89 -21.52 -1.48
C PRO A 177 -14.90 -22.53 -2.03
N ARG A 178 -16.18 -22.41 -1.65
CA ARG A 178 -17.22 -23.39 -2.02
C ARG A 178 -17.76 -23.17 -3.43
N THR A 179 -17.91 -21.92 -3.83
CA THR A 179 -18.48 -21.57 -5.14
C THR A 179 -17.41 -21.19 -6.16
N GLY A 180 -16.17 -20.95 -5.72
CA GLY A 180 -15.08 -20.46 -6.55
C GLY A 180 -15.29 -19.03 -7.07
N ARG A 181 -16.31 -18.30 -6.61
CA ARG A 181 -16.64 -16.95 -7.10
C ARG A 181 -15.79 -15.91 -6.39
N GLY A 182 -14.94 -15.21 -7.16
CA GLY A 182 -14.18 -14.06 -6.71
C GLY A 182 -14.90 -12.74 -6.94
N ARG A 183 -14.66 -11.77 -6.05
CA ARG A 183 -15.14 -10.39 -6.19
C ARG A 183 -14.25 -9.40 -5.47
N ILE A 184 -14.23 -8.17 -5.97
CA ILE A 184 -13.69 -7.03 -5.24
C ILE A 184 -14.78 -6.52 -4.29
N THR A 185 -14.43 -6.35 -3.01
CA THR A 185 -15.35 -5.90 -1.94
C THR A 185 -15.06 -4.49 -1.45
N GLY A 186 -13.88 -3.96 -1.77
CA GLY A 186 -13.48 -2.60 -1.44
C GLY A 186 -12.36 -2.14 -2.37
N LEU A 187 -12.35 -0.85 -2.67
CA LEU A 187 -11.25 -0.19 -3.36
C LEU A 187 -11.01 1.15 -2.68
N ALA A 188 -9.78 1.40 -2.26
CA ALA A 188 -9.36 2.67 -1.69
C ALA A 188 -8.28 3.30 -2.55
N LEU A 189 -8.48 4.55 -2.97
CA LEU A 189 -7.43 5.38 -3.54
C LEU A 189 -6.62 5.98 -2.40
N ARG A 190 -5.28 5.94 -2.48
CA ARG A 190 -4.42 6.59 -1.50
C ARG A 190 -3.71 7.77 -2.11
N TYR A 191 -3.74 8.89 -1.39
CA TYR A 191 -3.04 10.11 -1.73
C TYR A 191 -1.95 10.33 -0.70
N PHE A 192 -0.75 10.60 -1.19
CA PHE A 192 0.41 10.84 -0.36
C PHE A 192 0.27 12.14 0.44
N PRO A 193 0.90 12.21 1.63
CA PRO A 193 1.03 13.47 2.35
C PRO A 193 1.69 14.51 1.45
N ARG A 194 1.06 15.68 1.33
CA ARG A 194 1.53 16.78 0.50
C ARG A 194 1.15 18.13 1.09
N VAL A 195 1.89 19.16 0.69
CA VAL A 195 1.51 20.58 0.88
C VAL A 195 1.41 21.26 -0.47
N VAL A 196 0.70 22.39 -0.53
CA VAL A 196 0.62 23.23 -1.73
C VAL A 196 1.28 24.57 -1.43
N GLY A 197 2.23 24.96 -2.27
CA GLY A 197 2.93 26.22 -2.15
C GLY A 197 2.01 27.42 -2.25
N ASP A 198 2.33 28.46 -1.49
CA ASP A 198 1.71 29.78 -1.58
C ASP A 198 2.69 30.86 -2.05
N GLY A 199 3.90 30.45 -2.45
CA GLY A 199 4.99 31.34 -2.88
C GLY A 199 5.66 32.12 -1.75
N ARG A 200 5.34 31.85 -0.49
CA ARG A 200 5.85 32.63 0.67
C ARG A 200 6.39 31.76 1.79
N ARG A 201 5.65 30.73 2.19
CA ARG A 201 5.99 29.85 3.31
C ARG A 201 6.90 28.71 2.89
N THR A 202 7.78 28.30 3.79
CA THR A 202 8.58 27.07 3.59
C THR A 202 7.71 25.82 3.65
N VAL A 203 8.20 24.71 3.12
CA VAL A 203 7.55 23.40 3.26
C VAL A 203 7.22 23.10 4.73
N LEU A 204 8.16 23.34 5.65
CA LEU A 204 7.95 23.10 7.07
C LEU A 204 6.80 23.94 7.65
N GLU A 205 6.74 25.23 7.31
CA GLU A 205 5.65 26.12 7.75
C GLU A 205 4.29 25.68 7.19
N LEU A 206 4.26 25.26 5.93
CA LEU A 206 3.06 24.70 5.30
C LEU A 206 2.64 23.40 5.99
N MET A 207 3.59 22.52 6.35
CA MET A 207 3.32 21.29 7.09
C MET A 207 2.76 21.57 8.48
N HIS A 208 3.24 22.61 9.18
CA HIS A 208 2.69 23.03 10.46
C HIS A 208 1.29 23.63 10.34
N ALA A 209 0.93 24.24 9.21
CA ALA A 209 -0.41 24.76 8.98
C ALA A 209 -1.42 23.65 8.66
N ASP A 210 -1.00 22.60 7.93
CA ASP A 210 -1.89 21.54 7.45
C ASP A 210 -2.14 20.42 8.50
N PRO A 211 -3.39 20.10 8.86
CA PRO A 211 -3.72 19.09 9.87
C PRO A 211 -3.21 17.67 9.56
N ARG A 212 -3.19 17.28 8.27
CA ARG A 212 -2.69 15.97 7.83
C ARG A 212 -1.17 15.96 7.83
N ALA A 213 -0.52 16.93 7.22
CA ALA A 213 0.93 17.01 7.13
C ALA A 213 1.62 17.10 8.50
N ARG A 214 0.97 17.73 9.50
CA ARG A 214 1.41 17.71 10.90
C ARG A 214 1.63 16.31 11.47
N ARG A 215 0.95 15.28 10.95
CA ARG A 215 1.16 13.89 11.39
C ARG A 215 2.54 13.38 11.02
N LEU A 216 3.08 13.76 9.86
CA LEU A 216 4.44 13.38 9.46
C LEU A 216 5.49 14.01 10.40
N ILE A 217 5.31 15.28 10.78
CA ILE A 217 6.20 15.97 11.74
C ILE A 217 6.31 15.20 13.06
N LYS A 218 5.19 14.64 13.53
CA LYS A 218 5.12 13.90 14.80
C LYS A 218 5.66 12.47 14.73
N GLN A 219 6.00 11.98 13.54
CA GLN A 219 6.42 10.60 13.32
C GLN A 219 7.90 10.55 12.94
N ALA A 220 8.80 10.63 13.93
CA ALA A 220 10.25 10.65 13.72
C ALA A 220 10.80 9.43 12.95
N ALA A 221 10.07 8.32 12.97
CA ALA A 221 10.44 7.10 12.25
C ALA A 221 10.15 7.15 10.73
N HIS A 222 9.45 8.17 10.24
CA HIS A 222 9.15 8.36 8.83
C HIS A 222 9.86 9.61 8.30
N GLN A 223 10.64 9.45 7.23
CA GLN A 223 11.41 10.55 6.66
C GLN A 223 10.55 11.40 5.72
N CYS A 224 10.69 12.73 5.84
CA CYS A 224 10.23 13.66 4.84
C CYS A 224 11.19 13.63 3.64
N VAL A 225 10.66 13.50 2.42
CA VAL A 225 11.48 13.47 1.20
C VAL A 225 11.69 14.87 0.59
N ALA A 226 10.97 15.87 1.08
CA ALA A 226 11.08 17.25 0.64
C ALA A 226 12.02 18.05 1.57
N ASP A 227 12.78 18.98 1.00
CA ASP A 227 13.56 19.95 1.77
C ASP A 227 12.61 20.83 2.60
N PRO A 228 12.72 20.81 3.95
CA PRO A 228 11.84 21.58 4.82
C PRO A 228 11.96 23.10 4.64
N ASN A 229 13.10 23.60 4.13
CA ASN A 229 13.36 25.03 3.96
C ASN A 229 12.99 25.54 2.56
N PHE A 230 12.65 24.65 1.63
CA PHE A 230 12.22 25.02 0.29
C PHE A 230 10.91 25.83 0.36
N VAL A 231 10.81 26.91 -0.42
CA VAL A 231 9.59 27.72 -0.57
C VAL A 231 8.96 27.38 -1.92
N PRO A 232 7.86 26.59 -1.95
CA PRO A 232 7.25 26.18 -3.22
C PRO A 232 6.45 27.34 -3.83
N ALA A 233 6.43 27.41 -5.16
CA ALA A 233 5.65 28.41 -5.89
C ALA A 233 4.16 28.29 -5.59
N ALA A 234 3.41 29.38 -5.77
CA ALA A 234 1.96 29.37 -5.56
C ALA A 234 1.28 28.30 -6.44
N GLY A 235 0.53 27.39 -5.81
CA GLY A 235 -0.13 26.26 -6.47
C GLY A 235 0.75 25.03 -6.72
N GLN A 236 2.05 25.07 -6.40
CA GLN A 236 2.95 23.94 -6.58
C GLN A 236 2.71 22.86 -5.52
N PRO A 237 2.26 21.64 -5.88
CA PRO A 237 2.17 20.54 -4.93
C PRO A 237 3.57 20.01 -4.60
N VAL A 238 3.82 19.73 -3.32
CA VAL A 238 5.06 19.11 -2.84
C VAL A 238 4.71 17.84 -2.06
N ARG A 239 5.15 16.69 -2.58
CA ARG A 239 5.03 15.40 -1.91
C ARG A 239 6.00 15.34 -0.72
N LEU A 240 5.50 14.94 0.44
CA LEU A 240 6.28 14.87 1.67
C LEU A 240 6.78 13.47 2.01
N SER A 241 6.12 12.42 1.52
CA SER A 241 6.49 11.03 1.82
C SER A 241 6.23 10.10 0.64
N THR A 242 7.00 9.02 0.55
CA THR A 242 6.75 7.87 -0.34
C THR A 242 5.74 6.87 0.24
N ILE A 243 5.19 7.15 1.43
CA ILE A 243 4.22 6.31 2.13
C ILE A 243 2.87 7.01 2.12
N GLY A 244 1.87 6.39 1.48
CA GLY A 244 0.51 6.92 1.36
C GLY A 244 -0.41 6.68 2.57
N SER A 245 0.11 6.61 3.81
CA SER A 245 -0.66 6.19 4.99
C SER A 245 -1.27 7.36 5.78
N THR A 246 -2.50 7.22 6.27
CA THR A 246 -3.17 8.23 7.12
C THR A 246 -2.38 8.56 8.38
N ARG A 247 -1.55 7.62 8.89
CA ARG A 247 -0.68 7.83 10.05
C ARG A 247 0.40 8.88 9.83
N VAL A 248 0.83 9.07 8.58
CA VAL A 248 1.82 10.07 8.18
C VAL A 248 1.18 11.24 7.42
N GLY A 249 -0.16 11.35 7.45
CA GLY A 249 -0.87 12.45 6.77
C GLY A 249 -1.35 12.12 5.36
N GLY A 250 -1.33 10.85 4.95
CA GLY A 250 -1.97 10.41 3.73
C GLY A 250 -3.49 10.54 3.84
N LEU A 251 -4.17 10.36 2.71
CA LEU A 251 -5.61 10.36 2.60
C LEU A 251 -6.07 9.11 1.87
N TYR A 252 -7.09 8.46 2.41
CA TYR A 252 -7.80 7.39 1.74
C TYR A 252 -9.13 7.92 1.23
N LEU A 253 -9.47 7.64 -0.03
CA LEU A 253 -10.78 7.89 -0.61
C LEU A 253 -11.39 6.58 -1.08
N ASN A 254 -12.70 6.44 -0.92
CA ASN A 254 -13.45 5.31 -1.43
C ASN A 254 -13.48 5.37 -2.96
N GLY A 255 -12.82 4.40 -3.59
CA GLY A 255 -12.78 4.24 -5.03
C GLY A 255 -13.74 3.16 -5.54
N GLY A 256 -14.83 2.86 -4.82
CA GLY A 256 -15.77 1.80 -5.19
C GLY A 256 -16.39 1.98 -6.57
N HIS A 257 -16.51 3.22 -7.06
CA HIS A 257 -16.97 3.54 -8.41
C HIS A 257 -16.04 3.02 -9.53
N LEU A 258 -14.77 2.75 -9.22
CA LEU A 258 -13.79 2.19 -10.17
C LEU A 258 -13.88 0.66 -10.27
N VAL A 259 -14.70 0.01 -9.45
CA VAL A 259 -14.84 -1.45 -9.45
C VAL A 259 -15.76 -1.86 -10.59
N THR A 260 -15.15 -2.32 -11.69
CA THR A 260 -15.86 -2.84 -12.85
C THR A 260 -15.77 -4.37 -12.95
N PRO A 261 -16.58 -5.01 -13.82
CA PRO A 261 -16.41 -6.42 -14.14
C PRO A 261 -15.01 -6.74 -14.71
N ALA A 262 -14.41 -5.83 -15.49
CA ALA A 262 -13.09 -6.03 -16.09
C ALA A 262 -11.98 -6.02 -15.02
N LEU A 263 -12.01 -5.03 -14.12
CA LEU A 263 -11.08 -5.00 -12.99
C LEU A 263 -11.26 -6.21 -12.07
N THR A 264 -12.50 -6.60 -11.79
CA THR A 264 -12.80 -7.79 -10.98
C THR A 264 -12.24 -9.06 -11.62
N ALA A 265 -12.42 -9.24 -12.93
CA ALA A 265 -11.88 -10.39 -13.65
C ALA A 265 -10.34 -10.43 -13.65
N ALA A 266 -9.68 -9.27 -13.82
CA ALA A 266 -8.22 -9.18 -13.78
C ALA A 266 -7.66 -9.57 -12.40
N ILE A 267 -8.22 -9.01 -11.33
CA ILE A 267 -7.81 -9.33 -9.95
C ILE A 267 -8.14 -10.78 -9.57
N ASP A 268 -9.29 -11.31 -10.01
CA ASP A 268 -9.65 -12.72 -9.81
C ASP A 268 -8.64 -13.66 -10.49
N ALA A 269 -8.24 -13.35 -11.73
CA ALA A 269 -7.23 -14.13 -12.44
C ALA A 269 -5.87 -14.12 -11.72
N ILE A 270 -5.43 -12.97 -11.23
CA ILE A 270 -4.20 -12.83 -10.43
C ILE A 270 -4.31 -13.65 -9.14
N ALA A 271 -5.40 -13.52 -8.39
CA ALA A 271 -5.62 -14.25 -7.15
C ALA A 271 -5.70 -15.77 -7.34
N ARG A 272 -6.19 -16.25 -8.49
CA ARG A 272 -6.18 -17.67 -8.85
C ARG A 272 -4.78 -18.17 -9.20
N ASP A 273 -4.00 -17.35 -9.89
CA ASP A 273 -2.60 -17.64 -10.21
C ASP A 273 -1.71 -17.69 -8.95
N MET A 274 -2.19 -17.16 -7.82
CA MET A 274 -1.60 -17.32 -6.49
C MET A 274 -2.07 -18.58 -5.73
N GLY A 275 -2.83 -19.49 -6.37
CA GLY A 275 -3.33 -20.70 -5.73
C GLY A 275 -4.39 -20.40 -4.67
N GLU A 276 -4.14 -20.77 -3.42
CA GLU A 276 -5.08 -20.71 -2.29
C GLU A 276 -5.16 -19.32 -1.64
N PHE A 277 -5.11 -18.25 -2.45
CA PHE A 277 -5.37 -16.87 -2.01
C PHE A 277 -6.85 -16.52 -2.16
N HIS A 278 -7.59 -16.49 -1.04
CA HIS A 278 -9.03 -16.25 -1.00
C HIS A 278 -9.42 -14.93 -0.36
N PHE A 279 -8.55 -14.29 0.42
CA PHE A 279 -8.95 -13.12 1.19
C PHE A 279 -7.77 -12.18 1.43
N GLY A 280 -7.85 -10.97 0.90
CA GLY A 280 -6.83 -9.96 1.16
C GLY A 280 -6.91 -8.75 0.26
N ARG A 281 -5.89 -7.91 0.33
CA ARG A 281 -5.78 -6.65 -0.38
C ARG A 281 -4.53 -6.61 -1.24
N PHE A 282 -4.73 -6.33 -2.53
CA PHE A 282 -3.66 -5.99 -3.46
C PHE A 282 -3.41 -4.49 -3.38
N ASP A 283 -2.21 -4.10 -2.93
CA ASP A 283 -1.78 -2.71 -2.97
C ASP A 283 -1.00 -2.51 -4.28
N VAL A 284 -1.49 -1.60 -5.12
CA VAL A 284 -1.01 -1.38 -6.48
C VAL A 284 -0.66 0.08 -6.74
N ARG A 285 0.30 0.29 -7.63
CA ARG A 285 0.56 1.56 -8.30
C ARG A 285 -0.07 1.56 -9.67
N PHE A 286 -0.64 2.66 -10.12
CA PHE A 286 -1.31 2.73 -11.42
C PHE A 286 -1.15 4.09 -12.09
N ALA A 287 -1.17 4.09 -13.43
CA ALA A 287 -0.95 5.30 -14.22
C ALA A 287 -2.22 6.17 -14.39
N SER A 288 -3.39 5.54 -14.55
CA SER A 288 -4.67 6.23 -14.65
C SER A 288 -5.83 5.39 -14.11
N THR A 289 -6.87 6.05 -13.60
CA THR A 289 -8.09 5.39 -13.14
C THR A 289 -8.80 4.66 -14.27
N GLN A 290 -8.81 5.24 -15.48
CA GLN A 290 -9.40 4.62 -16.67
C GLN A 290 -8.74 3.27 -17.02
N ALA A 291 -7.41 3.19 -16.96
CA ALA A 291 -6.72 1.92 -17.20
C ALA A 291 -7.02 0.91 -16.09
N LEU A 292 -7.04 1.37 -14.83
CA LEU A 292 -7.36 0.55 -13.67
C LEU A 292 -8.78 -0.04 -13.77
N GLU A 293 -9.79 0.76 -14.15
CA GLU A 293 -11.16 0.30 -14.40
C GLU A 293 -11.23 -0.79 -15.47
N GLN A 294 -10.30 -0.80 -16.43
CA GLN A 294 -10.21 -1.83 -17.47
C GLN A 294 -9.42 -3.07 -17.02
N GLY A 295 -8.96 -3.11 -15.76
CA GLY A 295 -8.10 -4.17 -15.25
C GLY A 295 -6.68 -4.13 -15.82
N LYS A 296 -6.18 -2.95 -16.20
CA LYS A 296 -4.89 -2.75 -16.87
C LYS A 296 -4.08 -1.62 -16.21
N GLY A 297 -2.81 -1.49 -16.60
CA GLY A 297 -1.99 -0.32 -16.27
C GLY A 297 -1.69 -0.14 -14.78
N PHE A 298 -1.67 -1.24 -14.02
CA PHE A 298 -1.26 -1.27 -12.63
C PHE A 298 -0.12 -2.26 -12.39
N THR A 299 0.67 -2.02 -11.35
CA THR A 299 1.71 -2.91 -10.84
C THR A 299 1.47 -3.17 -9.36
N ILE A 300 1.43 -4.43 -8.95
CA ILE A 300 1.32 -4.85 -7.55
C ILE A 300 2.64 -4.57 -6.85
N MET A 301 2.58 -3.83 -5.73
CA MET A 301 3.74 -3.55 -4.87
C MET A 301 3.73 -4.39 -3.59
N GLU A 302 2.55 -4.79 -3.14
CA GLU A 302 2.35 -5.56 -1.91
C GLU A 302 1.01 -6.30 -1.95
N VAL A 303 0.97 -7.47 -1.30
CA VAL A 303 -0.26 -8.21 -1.02
C VAL A 303 -0.35 -8.36 0.49
N ASN A 304 -1.55 -8.14 1.04
CA ASN A 304 -1.84 -8.29 2.46
C ASN A 304 -3.00 -9.28 2.63
N GLY A 305 -2.97 -10.18 3.60
CA GLY A 305 -3.94 -11.26 3.75
C GLY A 305 -5.11 -10.93 4.67
N ALA A 306 -5.54 -11.91 5.47
CA ALA A 306 -6.68 -11.82 6.38
C ALA A 306 -6.68 -10.60 7.32
N GLY A 307 -5.50 -10.21 7.81
CA GLY A 307 -5.30 -9.10 8.74
C GLY A 307 -5.29 -7.73 8.07
N SER A 308 -5.30 -7.65 6.73
CA SER A 308 -5.38 -6.39 6.00
C SER A 308 -6.58 -5.57 6.46
N GLU A 309 -6.49 -4.23 6.44
CA GLU A 309 -7.58 -3.34 6.88
C GLU A 309 -8.50 -2.93 5.70
N ALA A 310 -9.78 -2.65 5.97
CA ALA A 310 -10.73 -2.07 5.01
C ALA A 310 -10.51 -0.55 4.96
N ILE A 311 -9.43 -0.16 4.30
CA ILE A 311 -8.92 1.21 4.32
C ILE A 311 -9.86 2.22 3.63
N GLU A 312 -10.75 1.75 2.76
CA GLU A 312 -11.80 2.54 2.13
C GLU A 312 -12.81 3.07 3.14
N ALA A 313 -12.97 2.43 4.31
CA ALA A 313 -13.87 2.90 5.36
C ALA A 313 -13.42 4.23 5.98
N TRP A 314 -12.15 4.61 5.80
CA TRP A 314 -11.55 5.81 6.37
C TRP A 314 -11.70 7.06 5.51
N ASP A 315 -12.41 6.96 4.38
CA ASP A 315 -12.78 8.13 3.59
C ASP A 315 -13.48 9.18 4.48
N PRO A 316 -13.03 10.45 4.49
CA PRO A 316 -13.68 11.51 5.27
C PRO A 316 -15.16 11.70 4.97
N ALA A 317 -15.63 11.35 3.77
CA ALA A 317 -17.04 11.39 3.39
C ALA A 317 -17.86 10.23 3.99
N ILE A 318 -17.21 9.17 4.48
CA ILE A 318 -17.87 8.04 5.12
C ILE A 318 -18.09 8.33 6.61
N GLY A 319 -19.38 8.38 6.99
CA GLY A 319 -19.77 8.48 8.40
C GLY A 319 -19.43 7.24 9.21
N ILE A 320 -19.29 7.40 10.54
CA ILE A 320 -18.88 6.35 11.49
C ILE A 320 -19.67 5.05 11.30
N LEU A 321 -21.01 5.14 11.27
CA LEU A 321 -21.86 3.96 11.15
C LEU A 321 -21.64 3.21 9.84
N SER A 322 -21.46 3.94 8.73
CA SER A 322 -21.19 3.34 7.42
C SER A 322 -19.81 2.71 7.37
N GLY A 323 -18.79 3.37 7.93
CA GLY A 323 -17.44 2.80 8.05
C GLY A 323 -17.41 1.53 8.90
N LEU A 324 -18.09 1.52 10.06
CA LEU A 324 -18.22 0.33 10.88
C LEU A 324 -18.95 -0.81 10.16
N ARG A 325 -19.99 -0.51 9.36
CA ARG A 325 -20.68 -1.52 8.54
C ARG A 325 -19.74 -2.18 7.52
N ILE A 326 -18.86 -1.40 6.88
CA ILE A 326 -17.85 -1.92 5.94
C ILE A 326 -16.91 -2.90 6.66
N VAL A 327 -16.34 -2.46 7.79
CA VAL A 327 -15.41 -3.27 8.59
C VAL A 327 -16.09 -4.55 9.11
N PHE A 328 -17.33 -4.43 9.58
CA PHE A 328 -18.13 -5.54 10.06
C PHE A 328 -18.49 -6.55 8.97
N ALA A 329 -18.89 -6.09 7.78
CA ALA A 329 -19.19 -6.98 6.66
C ALA A 329 -17.96 -7.80 6.29
N LYS A 330 -16.80 -7.16 6.25
CA LYS A 330 -15.53 -7.83 5.99
C LYS A 330 -15.15 -8.86 7.05
N GLN A 331 -15.27 -8.54 8.34
CA GLN A 331 -15.01 -9.53 9.40
C GLN A 331 -15.92 -10.76 9.27
N ARG A 332 -17.20 -10.59 8.93
CA ARG A 332 -18.11 -11.72 8.70
C ARG A 332 -17.62 -12.59 7.53
N LEU A 333 -17.28 -11.97 6.40
CA LEU A 333 -16.74 -12.68 5.24
C LEU A 333 -15.45 -13.45 5.57
N LEU A 334 -14.58 -12.85 6.39
CA LEU A 334 -13.34 -13.49 6.82
C LEU A 334 -13.61 -14.78 7.62
N PHE A 335 -14.56 -14.74 8.56
CA PHE A 335 -14.97 -15.93 9.31
C PHE A 335 -15.67 -16.97 8.42
N GLU A 336 -16.53 -16.54 7.49
CA GLU A 336 -17.20 -17.44 6.55
C GLU A 336 -16.22 -18.17 5.65
N ILE A 337 -15.22 -17.47 5.10
CA ILE A 337 -14.18 -18.04 4.25
C ILE A 337 -13.23 -18.93 5.07
N GLY A 338 -12.79 -18.47 6.24
CA GLY A 338 -11.97 -19.28 7.15
C GLY A 338 -12.67 -20.58 7.56
N ALA A 339 -13.97 -20.53 7.84
CA ALA A 339 -14.74 -21.74 8.17
C ALA A 339 -14.95 -22.67 6.97
N ALA A 340 -15.04 -22.13 5.76
CA ALA A 340 -15.16 -22.93 4.53
C ALA A 340 -13.84 -23.62 4.13
N ASN A 341 -12.71 -23.06 4.53
CA ASN A 341 -11.36 -23.61 4.31
C ASN A 341 -10.87 -24.50 5.47
N ARG A 342 -11.65 -24.62 6.56
CA ARG A 342 -11.33 -25.47 7.71
C ARG A 342 -11.60 -26.95 7.40
#